data_AF-A0A7W1BUL3-F1
#
_entry.id   AF-A0A7W1BUL3-F1
#
_cell.length_a   1.000
_cell.length_b   1.000
_cell.length_c   1.000
_cell.angle_alpha   90.00
_cell.angle_beta   90.00
_cell.angle_gamma   90.00
#
_symmetry.space_group_name_H-M   'P 1'
#
loop_
_entity.id
_entity.type
_entity.pdbx_description
1 polymer ?
#
loop_
_entity_poly.entity_id
_entity_poly.type
_entity_poly.pdbx_seq_one_letter_code
_entity_poly.pdbx_strand_id
1 'polypeptide(L)' 'LERGLYLMTHWNMVMVVPPLTITREEVDEGLATLDEALAVADEYVL' A
#
# COMPACT_ATOMS: atom_id res chain seq x y z
N LEU A 1 -6.48 6.40 6.01
CA LEU A 1 -7.58 6.74 5.07
C LEU A 1 -7.37 8.09 4.39
N GLU A 2 -6.73 9.08 5.03
CA GLU A 2 -6.48 10.40 4.42
C GLU A 2 -5.64 10.36 3.12
N ARG A 3 -4.87 9.30 2.86
CA ARG A 3 -4.13 9.07 1.61
C ARG A 3 -4.84 8.13 0.62
N GLY A 4 -6.15 7.90 0.77
CA GLY A 4 -6.95 7.11 -0.18
C GLY A 4 -6.76 5.58 -0.12
N LEU A 5 -5.71 5.07 0.53
CA LEU A 5 -5.44 3.63 0.63
C LEU A 5 -5.84 3.05 1.99
N TYR A 6 -6.52 1.91 1.99
CA TYR A 6 -6.82 1.10 3.17
C TYR A 6 -6.26 -0.32 2.98
N LEU A 7 -5.44 -0.76 3.93
CA LEU A 7 -4.78 -2.07 3.91
C LEU A 7 -4.97 -2.77 5.25
N MET A 8 -4.85 -4.10 5.22
CA MET A 8 -4.82 -4.93 6.42
C MET A 8 -3.41 -5.51 6.61
N THR A 9 -2.96 -5.54 7.85
CA THR A 9 -1.69 -6.17 8.22
C THR A 9 -1.94 -7.40 9.09
N HIS A 10 -1.13 -8.44 8.88
CA HIS A 10 -1.08 -9.60 9.77
C HIS A 10 0.38 -9.91 10.12
N TRP A 11 0.76 -9.60 11.36
CA TRP A 11 2.16 -9.55 11.80
C TRP A 11 3.01 -8.68 10.86
N ASN A 12 3.97 -9.26 10.16
CA ASN A 12 4.88 -8.59 9.23
C ASN A 12 4.41 -8.64 7.76
N MET A 13 3.17 -9.08 7.52
CA MET A 13 2.58 -9.14 6.17
C MET A 13 1.61 -7.99 5.95
N VAL A 14 1.81 -7.23 4.87
CA VAL A 14 0.85 -6.24 4.37
C VAL A 14 0.05 -6.90 3.25
N MET A 15 -1.28 -6.95 3.38
CA MET A 15 -2.16 -7.59 2.40
C MET A 15 -2.77 -6.54 1.46
N VAL A 16 -2.47 -6.70 0.18
CA VAL A 16 -3.03 -5.90 -0.92
C VAL A 16 -4.04 -6.77 -1.65
N VAL A 17 -5.32 -6.64 -1.27
CA VAL A 17 -6.42 -7.43 -1.82
C VAL A 17 -7.51 -6.49 -2.35
N PRO A 18 -7.29 -5.89 -3.53
CA PRO A 18 -8.23 -4.93 -4.08
C PRO A 18 -9.55 -5.58 -4.52
N PRO A 19 -10.63 -4.81 -4.70
CA PRO A 19 -11.87 -5.33 -5.27
C PRO A 19 -11.67 -5.78 -6.73
N LEU A 20 -12.50 -6.74 -7.18
CA LEU A 20 -12.43 -7.24 -8.56
C LEU A 20 -12.77 -6.20 -9.63
N THR A 21 -13.40 -5.09 -9.23
CA THR A 21 -13.79 -3.98 -10.09
C THR A 21 -12.72 -2.90 -10.24
N ILE A 22 -11.56 -3.07 -9.57
CA ILE A 22 -10.50 -2.06 -9.59
C ILE A 22 -9.96 -1.87 -11.01
N THR A 23 -9.66 -0.63 -11.36
CA THR A 23 -9.01 -0.24 -12.62
C THR A 23 -7.50 -0.35 -12.51
N ARG A 24 -6.80 -0.28 -13.64
CA ARG A 24 -5.33 -0.32 -13.64
C ARG A 24 -4.74 0.92 -13.00
N GLU A 25 -5.34 2.07 -13.28
CA GLU A 25 -4.94 3.38 -12.78
C GLU A 25 -5.07 3.44 -11.25
N GLU A 26 -6.16 2.91 -10.68
CA GLU A 26 -6.34 2.82 -9.22
C GLU A 26 -5.33 1.88 -8.55
N VAL A 27 -4.95 0.77 -9.21
CA VAL A 27 -3.88 -0.12 -8.71
C VAL A 27 -2.56 0.62 -8.68
N ASP A 28 -2.20 1.31 -9.76
CA ASP A 28 -0.94 2.04 -9.87
C ASP A 28 -0.86 3.16 -8.80
N GLU A 29 -1.95 3.91 -8.57
CA GLU A 29 -2.05 4.93 -7.51
C GLU A 29 -1.92 4.32 -6.09
N GLY A 30 -2.62 3.21 -5.85
CA GLY A 30 -2.57 2.52 -4.55
C GLY A 30 -1.19 1.97 -4.24
N LEU A 31 -0.49 1.39 -5.23
CA LEU A 31 0.85 0.86 -5.04
C LEU A 31 1.89 1.97 -4.85
N ALA A 32 1.77 3.10 -5.57
CA ALA A 32 2.64 4.26 -5.35
C ALA A 32 2.51 4.80 -3.91
N THR A 33 1.28 4.86 -3.40
CA THR A 33 1.01 5.28 -2.01
C THR A 33 1.61 4.31 -0.99
N LEU A 34 1.58 3.00 -1.27
CA LEU A 34 2.20 1.99 -0.41
C LEU A 34 3.73 2.11 -0.42
N ASP A 35 4.35 2.34 -1.58
CA ASP A 35 5.79 2.54 -1.72
C ASP A 35 6.29 3.72 -0.88
N GLU A 36 5.62 4.87 -0.98
CA GLU A 36 5.92 6.05 -0.15
C GLU A 36 5.83 5.75 1.36
N ALA A 37 4.88 4.91 1.77
CA ALA A 37 4.73 4.55 3.16
C ALA A 37 5.84 3.60 3.65
N LEU A 38 6.30 2.69 2.78
CA LEU A 38 7.38 1.75 3.10
C LEU A 38 8.75 2.43 3.13
N ALA A 39 8.96 3.51 2.39
CA ALA A 39 10.19 4.31 2.44
C ALA A 39 10.54 4.77 3.87
N VAL A 40 9.53 5.02 4.72
CA VAL A 40 9.76 5.34 6.15
C VAL A 40 10.43 4.19 6.89
N ALA A 41 10.07 2.93 6.59
CA ALA A 41 10.68 1.77 7.23
C ALA A 41 12.10 1.53 6.70
N ASP A 42 12.34 1.80 5.41
CA ASP A 42 13.66 1.66 4.80
C ASP A 42 14.73 2.52 5.50
N GLU A 43 14.36 3.70 6.01
CA GLU A 43 15.25 4.58 6.79
C GLU A 43 15.83 3.92 8.07
N TYR A 44 15.21 2.86 8.59
CA TYR A 44 15.64 2.19 9.83
C TYR A 44 16.50 0.93 9.57
N VAL A 45 16.67 0.53 8.31
CA VAL A 45 17.40 -0.68 7.93
C VAL A 45 18.55 -0.39 6.96
N LEU A 46 18.60 0.81 6.37
CA LEU A 46 19.67 1.29 5.49
C LEU A 46 20.85 1.92 6.23
#